data_AF-A0A5P2GBV5-F1
#
_entry.id   AF-A0A5P2GBV5-F1
#
_cell.length_a   1.000
_cell.length_b   1.000
_cell.length_c   1.000
_cell.angle_alpha   90.00
_cell.angle_beta   90.00
_cell.angle_gamma   90.00
#
_symmetry.space_group_name_H-M   'P 1'
#
loop_
_entity.id
_entity.type
_entity.pdbx_description
1 polymer ?
#
loop_
_entity_poly.entity_id
_entity_poly.type
_entity_poly.pdbx_seq_one_letter_code
_entity_poly.pdbx_strand_id
1 'polypeptide(L)' 'MKYQPNQFLIETERLKWRQFELEDAEFLIELFNCNGWIENIGDRSIYTKQNAENYIINIPLVLVLLS' A
#
# COMPACT_ATOMS: atom_id res chain seq x y z
N MET A 1 -10.08 -14.52 13.90
CA MET A 1 -10.71 -14.14 12.61
C MET A 1 -9.83 -14.67 11.49
N LYS A 2 -10.40 -15.32 10.47
CA LYS A 2 -9.62 -15.80 9.31
C LYS A 2 -9.57 -14.68 8.28
N TYR A 3 -8.37 -14.28 7.87
CA TYR A 3 -8.17 -13.33 6.78
C TYR A 3 -8.82 -13.86 5.50
N GLN A 4 -9.51 -12.99 4.77
CA GLN A 4 -10.01 -13.23 3.42
C GLN A 4 -9.43 -12.15 2.51
N PRO A 5 -8.88 -12.53 1.35
CA PRO A 5 -8.38 -11.54 0.42
C PRO A 5 -9.51 -10.63 -0.07
N ASN A 6 -9.19 -9.35 -0.29
CA ASN A 6 -10.13 -8.27 -0.64
C ASN A 6 -11.24 -7.97 0.38
N GLN A 7 -11.10 -8.38 1.64
CA GLN A 7 -12.04 -8.00 2.69
C GLN A 7 -11.74 -6.59 3.24
N PHE A 8 -12.76 -5.73 3.32
CA PHE A 8 -12.67 -4.45 4.01
C PHE A 8 -12.58 -4.66 5.53
N LEU A 9 -11.58 -4.05 6.15
CA LEU A 9 -11.29 -4.10 7.58
C LEU A 9 -11.92 -2.93 8.33
N ILE A 10 -11.98 -1.75 7.72
CA ILE A 10 -12.54 -0.54 8.31
C ILE A 10 -13.46 0.12 7.30
N GLU A 11 -14.70 0.37 7.71
CA GLU A 11 -15.69 1.05 6.88
C GLU A 11 -16.24 2.27 7.64
N THR A 12 -16.38 3.37 6.91
CA THR A 12 -17.03 4.61 7.34
C THR A 12 -18.11 4.94 6.32
N GLU A 13 -18.86 6.02 6.55
CA GLU A 13 -19.89 6.48 5.60
C GLU A 13 -19.33 6.73 4.17
N ARG A 14 -18.06 7.16 4.04
CA ARG A 14 -17.47 7.57 2.75
C ARG A 14 -16.27 6.76 2.29
N LEU A 15 -15.72 5.89 3.14
CA LEU A 15 -14.45 5.19 2.87
C LEU A 15 -14.49 3.75 3.36
N LYS A 16 -13.90 2.86 2.57
CA LYS A 16 -13.62 1.47 2.92
C LYS A 16 -12.13 1.21 2.80
N TRP A 17 -11.58 0.55 3.80
CA TRP A 17 -10.15 0.28 3.93
C TRP A 17 -9.95 -1.23 3.95
N ARG A 18 -9.01 -1.72 3.16
CA ARG A 18 -8.54 -3.10 3.19
C ARG A 18 -7.02 -3.13 3.22
N GLN A 19 -6.44 -4.29 3.54
CA GLN A 19 -5.01 -4.50 3.36
C GLN A 19 -4.66 -4.44 1.87
N PHE A 20 -3.46 -3.95 1.58
CA PHE A 20 -2.89 -4.02 0.24
C PHE A 20 -2.60 -5.48 -0.13
N GLU A 21 -2.90 -5.83 -1.38
CA GLU A 21 -2.60 -7.12 -1.98
C GLU A 21 -1.71 -6.92 -3.20
N LEU A 22 -1.13 -8.00 -3.74
CA LEU A 22 -0.20 -7.91 -4.88
C LEU A 22 -0.86 -7.31 -6.12
N GLU A 23 -2.17 -7.45 -6.25
CA GLU A 23 -3.00 -6.88 -7.30
C GLU A 23 -3.00 -5.34 -7.28
N ASP A 24 -2.66 -4.71 -6.15
CA ASP A 24 -2.58 -3.25 -6.02
C ASP A 24 -1.23 -2.67 -6.49
N ALA A 25 -0.31 -3.50 -6.97
CA ALA A 25 1.03 -3.06 -7.35
C ALA A 25 1.00 -1.93 -8.38
N GLU A 26 0.12 -1.99 -9.39
CA GLU A 26 0.01 -0.96 -10.42
C GLU A 26 -0.49 0.37 -9.85
N PHE A 27 -1.46 0.33 -8.92
CA PHE A 27 -1.95 1.52 -8.23
C PHE A 27 -0.85 2.21 -7.41
N LEU A 28 -0.02 1.44 -6.70
CA LEU A 28 1.10 1.99 -5.93
C LEU A 28 2.16 2.65 -6.81
N ILE A 29 2.46 2.07 -7.98
CA ILE A 29 3.39 2.65 -8.95
C ILE A 29 2.85 4.00 -9.43
N GLU A 30 1.57 4.08 -9.80
CA GLU A 30 0.97 5.35 -10.25
C GLU A 30 1.00 6.41 -9.14
N LEU A 31 0.58 6.04 -7.92
CA LEU A 31 0.52 6.95 -6.79
C LEU A 31 1.90 7.51 -6.40
N PHE A 32 2.91 6.64 -6.26
CA PHE A 32 4.23 7.05 -5.77
C PHE A 32 5.05 7.81 -6.81
N ASN A 33 4.74 7.66 -8.09
CA ASN A 33 5.46 8.33 -9.17
C ASN A 33 4.70 9.54 -9.74
N CYS A 34 3.56 9.91 -9.17
CA CYS A 34 2.89 11.14 -9.58
C CYS A 34 3.71 12.37 -9.14
N ASN A 35 3.71 13.43 -9.95
CA ASN A 35 4.51 14.64 -9.68
C ASN A 35 4.27 15.18 -8.26
N GLY A 36 3.01 15.25 -7.84
CA GLY A 36 2.64 15.74 -6.51
C GLY A 36 3.24 14.90 -5.38
N TRP A 37 3.36 13.58 -5.56
CA TRP A 37 3.99 12.70 -4.57
C TRP A 37 5.50 12.92 -4.52
N ILE A 38 6.18 12.91 -5.68
CA ILE A 38 7.63 13.08 -5.76
C ILE A 38 8.06 14.44 -5.18
N GLU A 39 7.33 15.50 -5.52
CA GLU A 39 7.66 16.87 -5.08
C GLU A 39 7.44 17.10 -3.58
N ASN A 40 6.41 16.46 -2.98
CA ASN A 40 5.97 16.80 -1.62
C ASN A 40 6.24 15.70 -0.57
N ILE A 41 6.44 14.45 -0.97
CA ILE A 41 6.69 13.30 -0.08
C ILE A 41 8.08 12.72 -0.35
N GLY A 42 8.48 12.67 -1.62
CA GLY A 42 9.78 12.17 -2.06
C GLY A 42 9.71 10.80 -2.76
N ASP A 43 10.76 10.53 -3.52
CA ASP A 43 10.90 9.31 -4.31
C ASP A 43 11.08 8.07 -3.43
N ARG A 44 10.27 7.04 -3.70
CA ARG A 44 10.26 5.76 -2.97
C ARG A 44 11.06 4.66 -3.68
N SER A 45 11.61 4.93 -4.86
CA SER A 45 12.30 3.95 -5.71
C SER A 45 11.44 2.75 -6.11
N ILE A 46 10.13 2.98 -6.34
CA ILE A 46 9.15 1.95 -6.71
C ILE A 46 8.69 2.22 -8.14
N TYR A 47 9.43 1.69 -9.11
CA TYR A 47 9.19 1.96 -10.53
C TYR A 47 8.69 0.74 -11.30
N THR A 48 8.83 -0.44 -10.72
CA THR A 48 8.46 -1.71 -11.36
C THR A 48 7.43 -2.45 -10.52
N LYS A 49 6.67 -3.34 -11.17
CA LYS A 49 5.74 -4.26 -10.49
C LYS A 49 6.45 -5.02 -9.38
N GLN A 50 7.67 -5.52 -9.63
CA GLN A 50 8.46 -6.23 -8.62
C GLN A 50 8.82 -5.34 -7.43
N ASN A 51 9.16 -4.05 -7.63
CA ASN A 51 9.40 -3.14 -6.52
C ASN A 51 8.14 -2.92 -5.68
N ALA A 52 6.98 -2.77 -6.34
CA ALA A 52 5.71 -2.55 -5.66
C ALA A 52 5.23 -3.81 -4.91
N GLU A 53 5.32 -4.99 -5.51
CA GLU A 53 5.05 -6.27 -4.84
C GLU A 53 5.99 -6.46 -3.64
N ASN A 54 7.28 -6.21 -3.81
CA ASN A 54 8.24 -6.24 -2.70
C ASN A 54 7.88 -5.21 -1.63
N TYR A 55 7.39 -4.03 -2.00
CA TYR A 55 6.93 -3.02 -1.06
C TYR A 55 5.70 -3.50 -0.30
N ILE A 56 4.72 -4.12 -0.94
CA ILE A 56 3.50 -4.68 -0.31
C ILE A 56 3.85 -5.82 0.64
N ILE A 57 4.75 -6.72 0.25
CA ILE A 57 5.17 -7.88 1.07
C ILE A 57 6.02 -7.43 2.25
N ASN A 58 6.95 -6.50 2.00
CA ASN A 58 7.93 -6.05 2.99
C ASN A 58 7.58 -4.68 3.57
N ILE A 59 6.30 -4.26 3.54
CA ILE A 59 5.86 -3.03 4.22
C ILE A 59 6.49 -3.13 5.61
N PRO A 60 7.39 -2.20 5.99
CA PRO A 60 7.97 -2.24 7.31
C PRO A 60 6.80 -2.19 8.29
N LEU A 61 6.57 -3.28 9.01
CA LEU A 61 5.72 -3.35 10.18
C LEU A 61 6.33 -2.45 11.26
N VAL A 62 6.39 -1.13 11.03
CA VAL A 62 6.84 -0.13 11.99
C VAL A 62 5.70 0.30 12.91
N LEU A 63 4.47 -0.13 12.67
CA LEU A 63 3.44 -0.17 13.69
C LEU A 63 2.84 -1.57 13.70
N VAL A 64 3.04 -2.29 14.81
CA VAL A 64 2.22 -3.40 15.38
C VAL A 64 3.08 -4.38 16.21
N LEU A 65 4.41 -4.28 16.23
CA LEU A 65 5.26 -5.12 17.12
C LEU A 65 5.86 -4.39 18.34
N LEU A 66 5.32 -3.23 18.73
CA LEU A 66 5.67 -2.55 20.00
C LEU A 66 4.47 -2.40 20.95
N SER A 67 3.72 -3.49 21.13
CA SER A 67 2.79 -3.66 22.25
C SER A 67 2.86 -5.08 22.78
#